data_AF-Q9SWT0-F1
#
_entry.id   AF-Q9SWT0-F1
#
_cell.length_a   1.000
_cell.length_b   1.000
_cell.length_c   1.000
_cell.angle_alpha   90.00
_cell.angle_beta   90.00
_cell.angle_gamma   90.00
#
_symmetry.space_group_name_H-M   'P 1'
#
loop_
_entity.id
_entity.type
_entity.pdbx_description
1 polymer ?
#
loop_
_entity_poly.entity_id
_entity_poly.type
_entity_poly.pdbx_seq_one_letter_code
_entity_poly.pdbx_strand_id
1 'polypeptide(L)'
;ATDKYLAVKYDITTVMQAKPLLKEALQAAVGLPVDRNIPLIGFIGRLEEQKGSDILYAAISKFISMDVQILILGTGKKKFEQQIEQLEVMYPDKARGVAKFNVPLAHMITAGADFMLIPS
;
A
#
# COMPACT_ATOMS: atom_id res chain seq x y z
N ALA A 1 3.94 5.63 20.48
CA ALA A 1 2.99 4.52 20.66
C ALA A 1 1.58 4.99 21.05
N THR A 2 0.91 5.81 20.22
CA THR A 2 -0.44 6.34 20.51
C THR A 2 -1.43 6.24 19.34
N ASP A 3 -1.01 5.65 18.23
CA ASP A 3 -1.86 5.48 17.06
C ASP A 3 -3.00 4.50 17.36
N LYS A 4 -4.24 4.96 17.19
CA LYS A 4 -5.46 4.19 17.46
C LYS A 4 -5.87 3.29 16.30
N TYR A 5 -5.29 3.48 15.12
CA TYR A 5 -5.63 2.71 13.93
C TYR A 5 -4.76 1.45 13.77
N LEU A 6 -3.74 1.28 14.62
CA LEU A 6 -2.85 0.13 14.58
C LEU A 6 -3.29 -0.94 15.59
N ALA A 7 -3.39 -2.18 15.12
CA ALA A 7 -3.71 -3.33 15.96
C ALA A 7 -2.63 -3.58 17.04
N VAL A 8 -1.39 -3.26 16.73
CA VAL A 8 -0.24 -3.37 17.64
C VAL A 8 0.45 -2.02 17.71
N LYS A 9 0.59 -1.49 18.92
CA LYS A 9 1.37 -0.27 19.16
C LYS A 9 2.85 -0.63 19.27
N TYR A 10 3.70 0.25 18.75
CA TYR A 10 5.15 0.06 18.81
C TYR A 10 5.89 1.40 18.99
N ASP A 11 7.16 1.26 19.28
CA ASP A 11 8.17 2.31 19.36
C ASP A 11 9.46 1.83 18.69
N ILE A 12 10.53 2.61 18.82
CA ILE A 12 11.83 2.30 18.22
C ILE A 12 12.44 0.98 18.70
N THR A 13 12.07 0.50 19.90
CA THR A 13 12.61 -0.73 20.48
C THR A 13 11.80 -1.97 20.11
N THR A 14 10.53 -1.79 19.73
CA THR A 14 9.57 -2.87 19.45
C THR A 14 9.19 -2.98 17.96
N VAL A 15 9.74 -2.12 17.11
CA VAL A 15 9.39 -2.02 15.68
C VAL A 15 9.60 -3.33 14.92
N MET A 16 10.67 -4.08 15.23
CA MET A 16 11.01 -5.32 14.53
C MET A 16 10.02 -6.46 14.81
N GLN A 17 9.42 -6.47 16.00
CA GLN A 17 8.39 -7.44 16.38
C GLN A 17 7.01 -7.01 15.87
N ALA A 18 6.72 -5.70 15.88
CA ALA A 18 5.39 -5.18 15.55
C ALA A 18 5.11 -5.08 14.05
N LYS A 19 6.08 -4.63 13.24
CA LYS A 19 5.86 -4.42 11.79
C LYS A 19 5.37 -5.67 11.05
N PRO A 20 5.89 -6.89 11.29
CA PRO A 20 5.36 -8.10 10.65
C PRO A 20 3.88 -8.32 10.93
N LEU A 21 3.42 -8.11 12.17
CA LEU A 21 2.02 -8.26 12.56
C LEU A 21 1.14 -7.18 11.90
N LEU A 22 1.66 -5.95 11.80
CA LEU A 22 0.95 -4.85 11.14
C LEU A 22 0.87 -5.04 9.62
N LYS A 23 1.90 -5.63 9.00
CA LYS A 23 1.88 -6.04 7.59
C LYS A 23 0.81 -7.10 7.34
N GLU A 24 0.76 -8.15 8.15
CA GLU A 24 -0.25 -9.21 8.01
C GLU A 24 -1.67 -8.67 8.17
N ALA A 25 -1.88 -7.77 9.15
CA ALA A 25 -3.15 -7.08 9.33
C ALA A 25 -3.52 -6.19 8.12
N LEU A 26 -2.53 -5.50 7.52
CA LEU A 26 -2.71 -4.72 6.32
C LEU A 26 -3.09 -5.59 5.12
N GLN A 27 -2.34 -6.67 4.87
CA GLN A 27 -2.60 -7.63 3.79
C GLN A 27 -4.01 -8.19 3.89
N ALA A 28 -4.42 -8.65 5.08
CA ALA A 28 -5.76 -9.15 5.32
C ALA A 28 -6.84 -8.07 5.08
N ALA A 29 -6.62 -6.85 5.55
CA ALA A 29 -7.60 -5.76 5.42
C ALA A 29 -7.84 -5.32 3.97
N VAL A 30 -6.86 -5.48 3.08
CA VAL A 30 -7.01 -5.16 1.65
C VAL A 30 -7.22 -6.40 0.79
N GLY A 31 -7.33 -7.58 1.40
CA GLY A 31 -7.58 -8.86 0.71
C GLY A 31 -6.40 -9.36 -0.12
N LEU A 32 -5.16 -9.00 0.21
CA LEU A 32 -3.95 -9.60 -0.36
C LEU A 32 -3.60 -10.91 0.37
N PRO A 33 -2.83 -11.82 -0.26
CA PRO A 33 -2.25 -12.96 0.44
C PRO A 33 -1.48 -12.51 1.69
N VAL A 34 -1.79 -13.13 2.82
CA VAL A 34 -1.16 -12.82 4.11
C VAL A 34 0.13 -13.60 4.21
N ASP A 35 1.25 -12.93 3.97
CA ASP A 35 2.59 -13.47 4.13
C ASP A 35 3.56 -12.34 4.50
N ARG A 36 4.11 -12.42 5.72
CA ARG A 36 5.05 -11.44 6.24
C ARG A 36 6.36 -11.34 5.45
N ASN A 37 6.73 -12.40 4.72
CA ASN A 37 7.99 -12.49 3.98
C ASN A 37 7.91 -11.82 2.60
N ILE A 38 6.70 -11.65 2.05
CA ILE A 38 6.52 -10.92 0.80
C ILE A 38 6.71 -9.41 1.09
N PRO A 39 7.61 -8.73 0.36
CA PRO A 39 7.75 -7.29 0.48
C PRO A 39 6.48 -6.55 0.06
N LEU A 40 6.10 -5.51 0.80
CA LEU A 40 4.95 -4.67 0.52
C LEU A 40 5.38 -3.23 0.26
N ILE A 41 5.06 -2.73 -0.93
CA ILE A 41 5.27 -1.34 -1.34
C ILE A 41 3.96 -0.57 -1.18
N GLY A 42 3.99 0.50 -0.40
CA GLY A 42 2.85 1.40 -0.17
C GLY A 42 3.00 2.74 -0.91
N PHE A 43 1.91 3.24 -1.47
CA PHE A 43 1.77 4.61 -1.93
C PHE A 43 0.54 5.26 -1.29
N ILE A 44 0.71 6.48 -0.78
CA ILE A 44 -0.39 7.31 -0.27
C ILE A 44 -0.24 8.70 -0.90
N GLY A 45 -1.24 9.16 -1.64
CA GLY A 45 -1.14 10.48 -2.25
C GLY A 45 -2.30 10.86 -3.16
N ARG A 46 -2.25 12.10 -3.65
CA ARG A 46 -3.18 12.56 -4.70
C ARG A 46 -2.81 11.90 -6.03
N LEU A 47 -3.83 11.45 -6.75
CA LEU A 47 -3.66 10.82 -8.06
C LEU A 47 -3.65 11.88 -9.16
N GLU A 48 -2.48 12.46 -9.37
CA GLU A 48 -2.16 13.49 -10.36
C GLU A 48 -0.73 13.32 -10.90
N GLU A 49 -0.44 13.92 -12.05
CA GLU A 49 0.87 13.83 -12.74
C GLU A 49 1.98 14.48 -11.91
N GLN A 50 1.69 15.59 -11.20
CA GLN A 50 2.65 16.23 -10.30
C GLN A 50 3.05 15.34 -9.11
N LYS A 51 2.34 14.23 -8.88
CA LYS A 51 2.66 13.22 -7.86
C LYS A 51 3.23 11.93 -8.47
N GLY A 52 3.55 11.96 -9.76
CA GLY A 52 4.11 10.83 -10.49
C GLY A 52 3.16 9.64 -10.60
N SER A 53 1.84 9.87 -10.63
CA SER A 53 0.85 8.78 -10.71
C SER A 53 0.95 7.97 -12.01
N ASP A 54 1.34 8.64 -13.08
CA ASP A 54 1.69 8.06 -14.38
C ASP A 54 2.97 7.20 -14.30
N ILE A 55 4.01 7.71 -13.62
CA ILE A 55 5.26 6.98 -13.39
C ILE A 55 5.01 5.74 -12.52
N LEU A 56 4.25 5.91 -11.43
CA LEU A 56 3.83 4.82 -10.54
C LEU A 56 3.13 3.73 -11.33
N TYR A 57 2.10 4.08 -12.10
CA TYR A 57 1.34 3.11 -12.88
C TYR A 57 2.22 2.37 -13.90
N ALA A 58 3.11 3.07 -14.59
CA ALA A 58 4.04 2.46 -15.53
C ALA A 58 5.06 1.52 -14.85
N ALA A 59 5.42 1.78 -13.59
CA ALA A 59 6.37 0.97 -12.84
C ALA A 59 5.75 -0.31 -12.26
N ILE A 60 4.43 -0.33 -12.00
CA ILE A 60 3.71 -1.48 -11.41
C ILE A 60 3.97 -2.77 -12.20
N SER A 61 3.90 -2.73 -13.53
CA SER A 61 4.13 -3.91 -14.37
C SER A 61 5.53 -4.50 -14.22
N LYS A 62 6.53 -3.65 -13.95
CA LYS A 62 7.91 -4.09 -13.66
C LYS A 62 8.00 -4.73 -12.29
N PHE A 63 7.42 -4.11 -11.27
CA PHE A 63 7.44 -4.64 -9.91
C PHE A 63 6.74 -6.00 -9.82
N ILE A 64 5.59 -6.16 -10.46
CA ILE A 64 4.78 -7.37 -10.35
C ILE A 64 5.43 -8.63 -10.95
N SER A 65 6.45 -8.48 -11.79
CA SER A 65 7.30 -9.60 -12.22
C SER A 65 8.11 -10.23 -11.07
N MET A 66 8.33 -9.48 -9.99
CA MET A 66 8.97 -9.94 -8.77
C MET A 66 7.93 -10.47 -7.77
N ASP A 67 8.39 -11.16 -6.73
CA ASP A 67 7.53 -11.57 -5.62
C ASP A 67 7.36 -10.41 -4.63
N VAL A 68 6.44 -9.50 -4.97
CA VAL A 68 6.18 -8.26 -4.23
C VAL A 68 4.70 -7.92 -4.29
N GLN A 69 4.22 -7.27 -3.23
CA GLN A 69 2.88 -6.70 -3.16
C GLN A 69 2.92 -5.18 -3.26
N ILE A 70 1.88 -4.61 -3.88
CA ILE A 70 1.73 -3.17 -4.08
C ILE A 70 0.36 -2.73 -3.58
N LEU A 71 0.35 -1.68 -2.77
CA LEU A 71 -0.88 -1.06 -2.28
C LEU A 71 -0.86 0.44 -2.52
N ILE A 72 -1.87 0.93 -3.24
CA ILE A 72 -2.02 2.34 -3.62
C ILE A 72 -3.29 2.88 -2.98
N LEU A 73 -3.16 3.93 -2.17
CA LEU A 73 -4.27 4.68 -1.58
C LEU A 73 -4.24 6.12 -2.09
N GLY A 74 -5.31 6.56 -2.74
CA GLY A 74 -5.35 7.93 -3.24
C GLY A 74 -6.64 8.28 -3.95
N THR A 75 -6.88 9.57 -4.12
CA THR A 75 -7.97 10.11 -4.95
C THR A 75 -7.41 11.24 -5.82
N GLY A 76 -8.07 11.54 -6.94
CA GLY A 76 -7.61 12.57 -7.87
C GLY A 76 -8.31 12.52 -9.22
N LYS A 77 -7.53 12.51 -10.30
CA LYS A 77 -8.11 12.45 -11.65
C LYS A 77 -8.74 11.07 -11.87
N LYS A 78 -9.99 11.05 -12.36
CA LYS A 78 -10.74 9.81 -12.64
C LYS A 78 -9.97 8.75 -13.42
N LYS A 79 -9.15 9.18 -14.39
CA LYS A 79 -8.30 8.27 -15.17
C LYS A 79 -7.37 7.44 -14.26
N PHE A 80 -6.71 8.07 -13.30
CA PHE A 80 -5.79 7.38 -12.40
C PHE A 80 -6.53 6.54 -11.37
N GLU A 81 -7.67 7.01 -10.86
CA GLU A 81 -8.53 6.22 -9.98
C GLU A 81 -8.96 4.91 -10.65
N GLN A 82 -9.48 4.98 -11.88
CA GLN A 82 -9.86 3.80 -12.66
C GLN A 82 -8.68 2.86 -12.92
N GLN A 83 -7.50 3.42 -13.21
CA GLN A 83 -6.29 2.63 -13.44
C GLN A 83 -5.86 1.84 -12.20
N ILE A 84 -5.91 2.45 -11.01
CA ILE A 84 -5.51 1.76 -9.78
C ILE A 84 -6.56 0.74 -9.35
N GLU A 85 -7.86 1.02 -9.57
CA GLU A 85 -8.94 0.08 -9.27
C GLU A 85 -8.82 -1.20 -10.13
N GLN A 86 -8.37 -1.09 -11.39
CA GLN A 86 -8.15 -2.26 -12.25
C GLN A 86 -7.01 -3.17 -11.79
N LEU A 87 -6.13 -2.72 -10.89
CA LEU A 87 -4.99 -3.50 -10.41
C LEU A 87 -5.42 -4.78 -9.69
N GLU A 88 -6.52 -4.74 -8.95
CA GLU A 88 -7.01 -5.93 -8.24
C GLU A 88 -7.52 -7.00 -9.21
N VAL A 89 -7.99 -6.60 -10.39
CA VAL A 89 -8.45 -7.51 -11.44
C VAL A 89 -7.27 -8.08 -12.22
N MET A 90 -6.30 -7.23 -12.58
CA MET A 90 -5.12 -7.66 -13.32
C MET A 90 -4.18 -8.52 -12.47
N TYR A 91 -4.07 -8.22 -11.18
CA TYR A 91 -3.09 -8.81 -10.27
C TYR A 91 -3.70 -9.10 -8.90
N PRO A 92 -4.68 -10.03 -8.84
CA PRO A 92 -5.47 -10.28 -7.64
C PRO A 92 -4.64 -10.70 -6.43
N ASP A 93 -3.46 -11.29 -6.60
CA ASP A 93 -2.64 -11.70 -5.46
C ASP A 93 -1.48 -10.74 -5.15
N LYS A 94 -1.31 -9.67 -5.95
CA LYS A 94 -0.14 -8.79 -5.88
C LYS A 94 -0.45 -7.30 -5.76
N ALA A 95 -1.60 -6.83 -6.23
CA ALA A 95 -1.86 -5.39 -6.24
C ALA A 95 -3.27 -5.02 -5.79
N ARG A 96 -3.36 -3.92 -5.04
CA ARG A 96 -4.62 -3.29 -4.63
C ARG A 96 -4.56 -1.79 -4.84
N GLY A 97 -5.59 -1.25 -5.48
CA GLY A 97 -5.81 0.19 -5.58
C GLY A 97 -7.07 0.58 -4.82
N VAL A 98 -6.96 1.55 -3.92
CA VAL A 98 -8.07 2.07 -3.11
C VAL A 98 -8.27 3.54 -3.47
N ALA A 99 -9.21 3.80 -4.37
CA ALA A 99 -9.56 5.13 -4.87
C ALA A 99 -10.48 5.91 -3.90
N LYS A 100 -10.12 5.98 -2.61
CA LYS A 100 -10.96 6.57 -1.56
C LYS A 100 -10.14 7.31 -0.51
N PHE A 101 -10.75 8.29 0.15
CA PHE A 101 -10.19 8.85 1.37
C PHE A 101 -10.40 7.87 2.54
N ASN A 102 -9.32 7.29 3.06
CA ASN A 102 -9.38 6.33 4.15
C ASN A 102 -8.22 6.56 5.14
N VAL A 103 -8.51 7.33 6.20
CA VAL A 103 -7.53 7.65 7.25
C VAL A 103 -7.00 6.39 7.95
N PRO A 104 -7.86 5.47 8.46
CA PRO A 104 -7.37 4.22 9.04
C PRO A 104 -6.39 3.46 8.14
N LEU A 105 -6.72 3.31 6.85
CA LEU A 105 -5.87 2.59 5.91
C LEU A 105 -4.55 3.31 5.65
N ALA A 106 -4.52 4.65 5.61
CA ALA A 106 -3.28 5.41 5.46
C ALA A 106 -2.30 5.14 6.63
N HIS A 107 -2.82 5.04 7.86
CA HIS A 107 -2.02 4.68 9.02
C HIS A 107 -1.54 3.22 8.95
N MET A 108 -2.41 2.29 8.55
CA MET A 108 -2.04 0.88 8.38
C MET A 108 -0.97 0.70 7.29
N ILE A 109 -1.07 1.40 6.16
CA ILE A 109 -0.05 1.40 5.10
C ILE A 109 1.28 1.91 5.65
N THR A 110 1.28 3.05 6.33
CA THR A 110 2.51 3.66 6.87
C THR A 110 3.25 2.73 7.84
N ALA A 111 2.50 1.98 8.66
CA ALA A 111 3.09 1.08 9.64
C ALA A 111 3.39 -0.33 9.10
N GLY A 112 2.58 -0.83 8.15
CA GLY A 112 2.65 -2.20 7.63
C GLY A 112 3.47 -2.38 6.35
N ALA A 113 3.65 -1.32 5.55
CA ALA A 113 4.49 -1.39 4.36
C ALA A 113 5.98 -1.47 4.73
N ASP A 114 6.76 -2.20 3.92
CA ASP A 114 8.22 -2.20 4.05
C ASP A 114 8.81 -0.96 3.39
N PHE A 115 8.27 -0.60 2.23
CA PHE A 115 8.72 0.51 1.42
C PHE A 115 7.57 1.48 1.15
N MET A 116 7.84 2.77 1.33
CA MET A 116 6.95 3.84 0.88
C MET A 116 7.50 4.43 -0.41
N LEU A 117 6.69 4.46 -1.46
CA LEU A 117 7.07 5.01 -2.75
C LEU A 117 6.53 6.44 -2.91
N ILE A 118 7.41 7.38 -3.23
CA ILE A 118 7.08 8.81 -3.45
C ILE A 118 7.75 9.25 -4.76
N PRO A 119 7.10 9.09 -5.93
CA PRO A 119 7.70 9.34 -7.25
C PRO A 119 7.46 10.78 -7.75
N SER A 120 7.41 11.76 -6.85
CA SER A 120 7.15 13.19 -7.15
C SER A 120 8.35 13.93 -7.70
#